data_AF-A0A3C1S6Y3-F1
#
_entry.id   AF-A0A3C1S6Y3-F1
#
_cell.length_a   1.000
_cell.length_b   1.000
_cell.length_c   1.000
_cell.angle_alpha   90.00
_cell.angle_beta   90.00
_cell.angle_gamma   90.00
#
_symmetry.space_group_name_H-M   'P 1'
#
loop_
_entity.id
_entity.type
_entity.pdbx_description
1 polymer ?
#
loop_
_entity_poly.entity_id
_entity_poly.type
_entity_poly.pdbx_seq_one_letter_code
_entity_poly.pdbx_strand_id
1 'polypeptide(L)'
;MSDNLMFIAGAKAYAYIKDAGLAPDDVKVMSGAAGGPKWLILKHTDRVLFSSWFKDRKTPLFLIGSSSGAWRFACASQADP
;
A
#
# COMPACT_ATOMS: atom_id res chain seq x y z
N MET A 1 13.90 9.63 12.22
CA MET A 1 12.74 8.99 11.59
C MET A 1 11.81 10.10 11.12
N SER A 2 11.07 9.93 10.03
CA SER A 2 10.04 10.90 9.64
C SER A 2 8.94 10.88 10.71
N ASP A 3 8.54 12.05 11.22
CA ASP A 3 7.43 12.16 12.18
C ASP A 3 6.08 11.72 11.58
N ASN A 4 6.03 11.54 10.25
CA ASN A 4 4.81 11.30 9.49
C ASN A 4 4.63 9.83 9.07
N LEU A 5 5.67 9.00 9.13
CA LEU A 5 5.62 7.61 8.67
C LEU A 5 6.27 6.65 9.68
N MET A 6 5.52 5.64 10.06
CA MET A 6 5.99 4.54 10.92
C MET A 6 6.08 3.26 10.09
N PHE A 7 7.27 2.66 10.06
CA PHE A 7 7.50 1.35 9.44
C PHE A 7 7.74 0.32 10.53
N ILE A 8 6.92 -0.74 10.53
CA ILE A 8 7.03 -1.86 11.46
C ILE A 8 7.29 -3.12 10.63
N ALA A 9 8.32 -3.86 10.99
CA ALA A 9 8.68 -5.11 10.34
C ALA A 9 8.98 -6.19 11.39
N GLY A 10 8.49 -7.41 11.16
CA GLY A 10 8.93 -8.58 11.94
C GLY A 10 10.38 -8.96 11.61
N ALA A 11 11.00 -9.77 12.47
CA ALA A 11 12.44 -10.10 12.37
C ALA A 11 12.88 -10.57 10.97
N LYS A 12 12.12 -11.45 10.33
CA LYS A 12 12.41 -11.97 8.98
C LYS A 12 12.33 -10.88 7.90
N ALA A 13 11.27 -10.08 7.93
CA ALA A 13 11.09 -8.99 6.96
C ALA A 13 12.15 -7.91 7.16
N TYR A 14 12.47 -7.57 8.41
CA TYR A 14 13.51 -6.60 8.73
C TYR A 14 14.89 -7.01 8.21
N ALA A 15 15.31 -8.27 8.44
CA ALA A 15 16.58 -8.78 7.94
C ALA A 15 16.65 -8.70 6.40
N TYR A 16 15.59 -9.15 5.72
CA TYR A 16 15.51 -9.08 4.26
C TYR A 16 15.57 -7.63 3.74
N ILE A 17 14.74 -6.74 4.27
CA ILE A 17 14.66 -5.34 3.83
C ILE A 17 15.97 -4.59 4.11
N LYS A 18 16.67 -4.92 5.19
CA LYS A 18 17.96 -4.32 5.53
C LYS A 18 19.03 -4.65 4.48
N ASP A 19 19.01 -5.87 3.94
CA ASP A 19 20.02 -6.33 2.98
C ASP A 19 19.66 -6.01 1.52
N ALA A 20 18.39 -6.16 1.14
CA ALA A 20 17.93 -6.06 -0.26
C ALA A 20 17.11 -4.78 -0.55
N GLY A 21 16.75 -4.00 0.47
CA GLY A 21 15.74 -2.95 0.34
C GLY A 21 14.31 -3.49 0.33
N LEU A 22 13.33 -2.61 0.15
CA LEU A 22 11.92 -2.97 -0.02
C LEU A 22 11.49 -2.68 -1.45
N ALA A 23 11.38 -3.73 -2.27
CA ALA A 23 10.85 -3.63 -3.62
C ALA A 23 9.32 -3.67 -3.60
N PRO A 24 8.64 -3.09 -4.60
CA PRO A 24 7.19 -3.18 -4.75
C PRO A 24 6.70 -4.62 -4.64
N ASP A 25 7.29 -5.52 -5.42
CA ASP A 25 6.91 -6.93 -5.49
C ASP A 25 7.10 -7.70 -4.17
N ASP A 26 7.81 -7.17 -3.17
CA ASP A 26 7.91 -7.79 -1.84
C ASP A 26 6.59 -7.64 -1.05
N VAL A 27 5.80 -6.61 -1.35
CA VAL A 27 4.47 -6.42 -0.76
C VAL A 27 3.46 -7.25 -1.54
N LYS A 28 2.92 -8.29 -0.91
CA LYS A 28 1.91 -9.18 -1.53
C LYS A 28 0.47 -8.79 -1.21
N VAL A 29 0.24 -8.17 -0.06
CA VAL A 29 -1.09 -7.82 0.43
C VAL A 29 -1.08 -6.38 0.94
N MET A 30 -2.11 -5.61 0.56
CA MET A 30 -2.39 -4.31 1.16
C MET A 30 -3.76 -4.37 1.85
N SER A 31 -3.81 -3.94 3.12
CA SER A 31 -5.04 -3.90 3.91
C SER A 31 -5.54 -2.47 4.08
N GLY A 32 -6.85 -2.27 3.90
CA GLY A 32 -7.51 -0.97 3.91
C GLY A 32 -8.57 -0.92 4.99
N ALA A 33 -8.28 -0.26 6.11
CA ALA A 33 -9.26 -0.07 7.17
C ALA A 33 -10.42 0.82 6.73
N ALA A 34 -11.60 0.58 7.32
CA ALA A 34 -12.72 1.51 7.25
C ALA A 34 -12.37 2.81 7.99
N GLY A 35 -13.06 3.89 7.65
CA GLY A 35 -12.95 5.15 8.36
C GLY A 35 -13.94 6.18 7.84
N GLY A 36 -14.17 7.23 8.62
CA GLY A 36 -14.93 8.40 8.18
C GLY A 36 -14.18 9.21 7.12
N PRO A 37 -14.10 10.54 7.19
CA PRO A 37 -13.55 11.37 6.11
C PRO A 37 -12.04 11.17 5.85
N LYS A 38 -11.34 10.30 6.59
CA LYS A 38 -9.92 9.98 6.43
C LYS A 38 -9.56 9.54 5.01
N TRP A 39 -10.49 8.90 4.29
CA TRP A 39 -10.27 8.43 2.93
C TRP A 39 -9.93 9.56 1.94
N LEU A 40 -10.38 10.80 2.21
CA LEU A 40 -10.09 11.98 1.38
C LEU A 40 -8.58 12.32 1.38
N ILE A 41 -7.94 12.23 2.55
CA ILE A 41 -6.51 12.46 2.69
C ILE A 41 -5.74 11.24 2.19
N LEU A 42 -6.17 10.04 2.58
CA LEU A 42 -5.52 8.77 2.19
C LEU A 42 -5.53 8.53 0.67
N LYS A 43 -6.46 9.14 -0.08
CA LYS A 43 -6.44 9.16 -1.54
C LYS A 43 -5.09 9.60 -2.11
N HIS A 44 -4.42 10.57 -1.48
CA HIS A 44 -3.12 11.04 -1.98
C HIS A 44 -2.02 9.98 -1.79
N THR A 45 -2.05 9.27 -0.67
CA THR A 45 -1.18 8.11 -0.43
C THR A 45 -1.47 7.01 -1.45
N ASP A 46 -2.74 6.72 -1.71
CA ASP A 46 -3.14 5.72 -2.70
C ASP A 46 -2.60 6.09 -4.09
N ARG A 47 -2.71 7.36 -4.51
CA ARG A 47 -2.15 7.80 -5.80
C ARG A 47 -0.65 7.55 -5.88
N VAL A 48 0.13 7.95 -4.88
CA VAL A 48 1.59 7.72 -4.88
C VAL A 48 1.91 6.23 -4.94
N LEU A 49 1.18 5.40 -4.19
CA LEU A 49 1.40 3.96 -4.18
C LEU A 49 1.02 3.32 -5.51
N PHE A 50 -0.19 3.53 -6.01
CA PHE A 50 -0.72 2.81 -7.17
C PHE A 50 -0.25 3.37 -8.51
N SER A 51 -0.04 4.69 -8.64
CA SER A 51 0.38 5.29 -9.92
C SER A 51 1.90 5.40 -10.09
N SER A 52 2.66 5.26 -9.00
CA SER A 52 4.14 5.39 -9.03
C SER A 52 4.84 4.16 -8.48
N TRP A 53 4.70 3.84 -7.19
CA TRP A 53 5.52 2.79 -6.58
C TRP A 53 5.14 1.37 -7.04
N PHE A 54 3.84 1.09 -7.20
CA PHE A 54 3.32 -0.19 -7.66
C PHE A 54 3.14 -0.29 -9.18
N LYS A 55 3.45 0.78 -9.93
CA LYS A 55 3.20 0.87 -11.38
C LYS A 55 3.83 -0.28 -12.17
N ASP A 56 5.08 -0.62 -11.86
CA ASP A 56 5.88 -1.56 -12.68
C ASP A 56 5.97 -2.98 -12.09
N ARG A 57 5.13 -3.29 -11.08
CA ARG A 57 5.08 -4.61 -10.44
C ARG A 57 4.90 -5.73 -11.45
N LYS A 58 5.48 -6.88 -11.16
CA LYS A 58 5.35 -8.08 -12.00
C LYS A 58 4.43 -9.14 -11.40
N THR A 59 4.12 -9.03 -10.11
CA THR A 59 3.25 -9.98 -9.42
C THR A 59 1.96 -9.31 -8.90
N PRO A 60 0.84 -10.04 -8.85
CA PRO A 60 -0.41 -9.52 -8.31
C PRO A 60 -0.23 -8.94 -6.90
N LEU A 61 -0.89 -7.81 -6.65
CA LEU A 61 -1.07 -7.23 -5.31
C LEU A 61 -2.49 -7.55 -4.85
N PHE A 62 -2.64 -8.29 -3.75
CA PHE A 62 -3.95 -8.61 -3.21
C PHE A 62 -4.43 -7.46 -2.31
N LEU A 63 -5.62 -6.94 -2.61
CA LEU A 63 -6.22 -5.83 -1.87
C LEU A 63 -7.38 -6.34 -1.00
N ILE A 64 -7.31 -6.09 0.31
CA ILE A 64 -8.35 -6.47 1.27
C ILE A 64 -8.79 -5.21 2.01
N GLY A 65 -10.05 -4.81 1.85
CA GLY A 65 -10.56 -3.60 2.48
C GLY A 65 -11.92 -3.79 3.12
N SER A 66 -12.26 -2.91 4.06
CA SER A 66 -13.62 -2.79 4.62
C SER A 66 -14.18 -1.40 4.38
N SER A 67 -15.45 -1.30 3.97
CA SER A 67 -16.16 -0.04 3.71
C SER A 67 -15.34 0.94 2.85
N SER A 68 -15.00 2.13 3.34
CA SER A 68 -14.17 3.11 2.63
C SER A 68 -12.82 2.57 2.16
N GLY A 69 -12.22 1.61 2.89
CA GLY A 69 -11.00 0.93 2.47
C GLY A 69 -11.22 0.04 1.26
N ALA A 70 -12.35 -0.69 1.21
CA ALA A 70 -12.73 -1.48 0.04
C ALA A 70 -13.02 -0.59 -1.17
N TRP A 71 -13.71 0.54 -0.97
CA TRP A 71 -13.99 1.50 -2.04
C TRP A 71 -12.70 2.08 -2.66
N ARG A 72 -11.75 2.54 -1.82
CA ARG A 72 -10.44 3.03 -2.29
C ARG A 72 -9.70 2.00 -3.13
N PHE A 73 -9.69 0.74 -2.67
CA PHE A 73 -9.04 -0.34 -3.40
C PHE A 73 -9.80 -0.74 -4.67
N ALA A 74 -11.12 -0.62 -4.72
CA ALA A 74 -11.88 -0.81 -5.94
C ALA A 74 -11.55 0.26 -7.00
N CYS A 75 -11.32 1.52 -6.58
CA CYS A 75 -10.80 2.56 -7.46
C CYS A 75 -9.37 2.25 -7.95
N ALA A 76 -8.49 1.78 -7.06
CA ALA A 76 -7.11 1.43 -7.42
C ALA A 76 -7.00 0.22 -8.36
N SER A 77 -8.03 -0.63 -8.43
CA SER A 77 -8.10 -1.79 -9.32
C SER A 77 -8.67 -1.48 -10.71
N GLN A 78 -8.96 -0.22 -11.02
CA GLN A 78 -9.35 0.20 -12.37
C GLN A 78 -8.16 0.09 -13.33
N ALA A 79 -8.44 0.12 -14.64
CA ALA A 79 -7.40 0.02 -15.66
C ALA A 79 -6.40 1.20 -15.65
N ASP A 80 -6.85 2.38 -15.21
CA ASP A 80 -6.05 3.60 -15.05
C ASP A 80 -6.38 4.25 -13.69
N PRO A 81 -5.70 3.81 -12.60
CA PRO A 81 -6.01 4.21 -11.23
C PRO A 81 -5.39 5.54 -10.74
#